data_AF-A0A3S9Y4L5-F1
#
_entry.id   AF-A0A3S9Y4L5-F1
#
_cell.length_a   1.000
_cell.length_b   1.000
_cell.length_c   1.000
_cell.angle_alpha   90.00
_cell.angle_beta   90.00
_cell.angle_gamma   90.00
#
_symmetry.space_group_name_H-M   'P 1'
#
loop_
_entity.id
_entity.type
_entity.pdbx_description
1 polymer ?
#
loop_
_entity_poly.entity_id
_entity_poly.type
_entity_poly.pdbx_seq_one_letter_code
_entity_poly.pdbx_strand_id
1 'polypeptide(L)'
;MTDIGVVVARLRQLPDVSGGLVELEPGIDDARMDSWPVPVPAEIRVLFRSVGGIRTTVRRSVVNGHTSAEHIDFTESFNNGDYLGHDVGWYLEHAGGPGSHWFVHLDHGDGHFYVDVDRDTGAWGPVFQFWDATDTRRLALSLPDWLQRLSDCVHQAVAEAGTEDVNAFGAAFTDRWGEPAEDPVPVEPVRAADARSAGDPVLREAAAGLPDDALLADLRPVTGVAEVLFDLPVSCRYARRHGGAVLTAVQWDGE
;
A
#
# COMPACT_ATOMS: atom_id res chain seq x y z
N MET A 1 -14.09 7.74 -7.18
CA MET A 1 -13.66 6.33 -7.17
C MET A 1 -13.23 6.00 -8.58
N THR A 2 -11.98 5.58 -8.74
CA THR A 2 -11.42 5.27 -10.05
C THR A 2 -12.11 4.06 -10.67
N ASP A 3 -12.42 4.13 -11.97
CA ASP A 3 -13.06 3.04 -12.71
C ASP A 3 -12.06 1.89 -12.92
N ILE A 4 -12.39 0.71 -12.40
CA ILE A 4 -11.49 -0.45 -12.45
C ILE A 4 -11.22 -0.94 -13.87
N GLY A 5 -12.19 -0.80 -14.77
CA GLY A 5 -12.04 -1.17 -16.18
C GLY A 5 -11.06 -0.24 -16.88
N VAL A 6 -11.10 1.06 -16.57
CA VAL A 6 -10.12 2.04 -17.05
C VAL A 6 -8.72 1.71 -16.53
N VAL A 7 -8.56 1.41 -15.24
CA VAL A 7 -7.26 1.03 -14.67
C VAL A 7 -6.71 -0.21 -15.34
N VAL A 8 -7.49 -1.28 -15.48
CA VAL A 8 -7.07 -2.51 -16.16
C VAL A 8 -6.65 -2.24 -17.60
N ALA A 9 -7.43 -1.44 -18.34
CA ALA A 9 -7.10 -1.09 -19.72
C ALA A 9 -5.77 -0.32 -19.80
N ARG A 10 -5.52 0.61 -18.89
CA ARG A 10 -4.26 1.37 -18.82
C ARG A 10 -3.08 0.49 -18.44
N LEU A 11 -3.21 -0.37 -17.44
CA LEU A 11 -2.16 -1.31 -17.05
C LEU A 11 -1.76 -2.22 -18.22
N ARG A 12 -2.74 -2.76 -18.96
CA ARG A 12 -2.51 -3.61 -20.14
C ARG A 12 -1.76 -2.94 -21.28
N GLN A 13 -1.75 -1.61 -21.34
CA GLN A 13 -0.98 -0.85 -22.34
C GLN A 13 0.47 -0.64 -21.94
N LEU A 14 0.82 -0.78 -20.66
CA LEU A 14 2.16 -0.45 -20.16
C LEU A 14 3.28 -1.24 -20.84
N PRO A 15 3.15 -2.55 -21.15
CA PRO A 15 4.20 -3.27 -21.86
C PRO A 15 4.51 -2.67 -23.24
N ASP A 16 3.48 -2.33 -24.01
CA ASP A 16 3.65 -1.75 -25.34
C ASP A 16 4.20 -0.32 -25.27
N VAL A 17 3.66 0.50 -24.38
CA VAL A 17 4.08 1.91 -24.21
C VAL A 17 5.52 2.01 -23.72
N SER A 18 5.95 1.10 -22.84
CA SER A 18 7.29 1.09 -22.26
C SER A 18 8.32 0.37 -23.12
N GLY A 19 7.97 -0.15 -24.30
CA GLY A 19 8.88 -0.93 -25.13
C GLY A 19 9.35 -2.22 -24.45
N GLY A 20 8.52 -2.81 -23.58
CA GLY A 20 8.83 -4.02 -22.82
C GLY A 20 9.62 -3.79 -21.52
N LEU A 21 9.79 -2.54 -21.07
CA LEU A 21 10.41 -2.27 -19.76
C LEU A 21 9.46 -2.57 -18.58
N VAL A 22 8.15 -2.58 -18.85
CA VAL A 22 7.12 -3.02 -17.92
C VAL A 22 6.53 -4.35 -18.39
N GLU A 23 6.48 -5.32 -17.49
CA GLU A 23 5.88 -6.64 -17.70
C GLU A 23 4.71 -6.82 -16.74
N LEU A 24 3.67 -7.52 -17.19
CA LEU A 24 2.51 -7.87 -16.38
C LEU A 24 2.51 -9.36 -16.13
N GLU A 25 2.32 -9.75 -14.87
CA GLU A 25 2.18 -11.15 -14.50
C GLU A 25 0.77 -11.66 -14.82
N PRO A 26 0.62 -12.99 -15.09
CA PRO A 26 -0.68 -13.59 -15.37
C PRO A 26 -1.69 -13.29 -14.27
N GLY A 27 -2.96 -13.12 -14.66
CA GLY A 27 -4.03 -12.89 -13.70
C GLY A 27 -4.21 -14.03 -12.70
N ILE A 28 -4.75 -13.68 -11.53
CA ILE A 28 -5.02 -14.57 -10.41
C ILE A 28 -6.43 -15.15 -10.58
N ASP A 29 -6.56 -16.46 -10.42
CA ASP A 29 -7.85 -17.14 -10.50
C ASP A 29 -8.70 -16.99 -9.22
N ASP A 30 -10.00 -17.26 -9.35
CA ASP A 30 -10.94 -17.15 -8.23
C ASP A 30 -10.63 -18.12 -7.10
N ALA A 31 -10.18 -19.34 -7.40
CA ALA A 31 -9.88 -20.34 -6.37
C ALA A 31 -8.71 -19.89 -5.49
N ARG A 32 -7.71 -19.22 -6.09
CA ARG A 32 -6.59 -18.62 -5.37
C ARG A 32 -7.06 -17.44 -4.53
N MET A 33 -7.84 -16.51 -5.08
CA MET A 33 -8.39 -15.39 -4.29
C MET A 33 -9.31 -15.87 -3.15
N ASP A 34 -10.07 -16.94 -3.35
CA ASP A 34 -10.96 -17.52 -2.34
C ASP A 34 -10.19 -18.22 -1.20
N SER A 35 -8.91 -18.52 -1.41
CA SER A 35 -8.01 -19.08 -0.38
C SER A 35 -7.43 -18.03 0.57
N TRP A 36 -7.60 -16.75 0.27
CA TRP A 36 -7.01 -15.67 1.06
C TRP A 36 -7.76 -15.45 2.38
N PRO A 37 -7.06 -15.00 3.45
CA PRO A 37 -7.68 -14.71 4.74
C PRO A 37 -8.57 -13.47 4.72
N VAL A 38 -8.53 -12.68 3.64
CA VAL A 38 -9.36 -11.51 3.41
C VAL A 38 -10.28 -11.73 2.20
N PRO A 39 -11.57 -11.39 2.29
CA PRO A 39 -12.44 -11.45 1.13
C PRO A 39 -12.02 -10.40 0.10
N VAL A 40 -11.97 -10.78 -1.18
CA VAL A 40 -11.66 -9.85 -2.28
C VAL A 40 -12.95 -9.28 -2.88
N PRO A 41 -13.15 -7.94 -2.84
CA PRO A 41 -14.31 -7.29 -3.45
C PRO A 41 -14.43 -7.58 -4.94
N ALA A 42 -15.66 -7.68 -5.45
CA ALA A 42 -15.93 -8.09 -6.84
C ALA A 42 -15.21 -7.21 -7.89
N GLU A 43 -15.11 -5.90 -7.64
CA GLU A 43 -14.35 -4.97 -8.47
C GLU A 43 -12.85 -5.27 -8.47
N ILE A 44 -12.25 -5.51 -7.30
CA ILE A 44 -10.83 -5.87 -7.17
C ILE A 44 -10.55 -7.23 -7.84
N ARG A 45 -11.49 -8.18 -7.81
CA ARG A 45 -11.35 -9.44 -8.55
C ARG A 45 -11.21 -9.22 -10.06
N VAL A 46 -11.89 -8.22 -10.64
CA VAL A 46 -11.73 -7.87 -12.07
C VAL A 46 -10.29 -7.46 -12.37
N LEU A 47 -9.69 -6.67 -11.48
CA LEU A 47 -8.29 -6.27 -11.57
C LEU A 47 -7.36 -7.47 -11.47
N PHE A 48 -7.47 -8.28 -10.41
CA PHE A 48 -6.57 -9.39 -10.17
C PHE A 48 -6.68 -10.52 -11.20
N ARG A 49 -7.87 -10.81 -11.74
CA ARG A 49 -8.02 -11.72 -12.89
C ARG A 49 -7.32 -11.21 -14.15
N SER A 50 -7.07 -9.90 -14.23
CA SER A 50 -6.48 -9.28 -15.40
C SER A 50 -4.96 -9.13 -15.30
N VAL A 51 -4.43 -8.87 -14.10
CA VAL A 51 -3.03 -8.60 -13.81
C VAL A 51 -2.71 -9.16 -12.43
N GLY A 52 -1.80 -10.12 -12.32
CA GLY A 52 -1.39 -10.71 -11.03
C GLY A 52 -0.24 -9.99 -10.34
N GLY A 53 0.48 -9.15 -11.09
CA GLY A 53 1.63 -8.41 -10.63
C GLY A 53 2.19 -7.55 -11.75
N ILE A 54 3.09 -6.62 -11.41
CA ILE A 54 3.69 -5.67 -12.35
C ILE A 54 5.18 -5.60 -12.03
N ARG A 55 6.01 -5.86 -13.04
CA ARG A 55 7.47 -5.74 -12.94
C ARG A 55 7.95 -4.62 -13.84
N THR A 56 8.64 -3.64 -13.25
CA THR A 56 9.22 -2.49 -13.98
C THR A 56 10.72 -2.56 -13.93
N THR A 57 11.39 -2.73 -15.07
CA THR A 57 12.86 -2.74 -15.13
C THR A 57 13.40 -1.31 -14.93
N VAL A 58 14.10 -1.07 -13.82
CA VAL A 58 14.60 0.26 -13.43
C VAL A 58 16.10 0.42 -13.60
N ARG A 59 16.85 -0.68 -13.77
CA ARG A 59 18.30 -0.58 -13.97
C ARG A 59 18.80 -1.72 -14.82
N ARG A 60 19.83 -1.45 -15.63
CA ARG A 60 20.67 -2.47 -16.26
C ARG A 60 22.14 -2.16 -15.97
N SER A 61 22.79 -3.10 -15.30
CA SER A 61 24.22 -3.03 -15.00
C SER A 61 25.04 -3.02 -16.28
N VAL A 62 25.89 -2.00 -16.44
CA VAL A 62 26.84 -1.90 -17.56
C VAL A 62 27.99 -2.90 -17.46
N VAL A 63 28.18 -3.53 -16.29
CA VAL A 63 29.30 -4.45 -16.02
C VAL A 63 28.97 -5.87 -16.43
N ASN A 64 27.76 -6.35 -16.09
CA ASN A 64 27.37 -7.75 -16.25
C ASN A 64 25.98 -7.94 -16.86
N GLY A 65 25.29 -6.85 -17.24
CA GLY A 65 23.97 -6.92 -17.87
C GLY A 65 22.81 -7.29 -16.95
N HIS A 66 23.06 -7.52 -15.64
CA HIS A 66 21.97 -7.79 -14.70
C HIS A 66 20.99 -6.64 -14.64
N THR A 67 19.71 -6.99 -14.61
CA THR A 67 18.61 -6.04 -14.46
C THR A 67 18.15 -5.99 -13.01
N SER A 68 17.82 -4.78 -12.55
CA SER A 68 17.06 -4.58 -11.31
C SER A 68 15.67 -4.11 -11.71
N ALA A 69 14.66 -4.60 -11.00
CA ALA A 69 13.28 -4.28 -11.28
C ALA A 69 12.54 -3.93 -10.00
N GLU A 70 11.64 -2.97 -10.11
CA GLU A 70 10.59 -2.74 -9.14
C GLU A 70 9.49 -3.80 -9.34
N HIS A 71 8.97 -4.36 -8.26
CA HIS A 71 7.98 -5.43 -8.32
C HIS A 71 6.77 -5.16 -7.42
N ILE A 72 5.60 -5.04 -8.03
CA ILE A 72 4.30 -5.00 -7.36
C ILE A 72 3.70 -6.40 -7.49
N ASP A 73 3.57 -7.10 -6.37
CA ASP A 73 3.12 -8.50 -6.30
C ASP A 73 1.82 -8.58 -5.52
N PHE A 74 0.72 -8.97 -6.18
CA PHE A 74 -0.57 -9.11 -5.51
C PHE A 74 -0.73 -10.46 -4.82
N THR A 75 0.28 -11.33 -4.89
CA THR A 75 0.36 -12.63 -4.23
C THR A 75 1.50 -12.72 -3.21
N GLU A 76 2.01 -11.56 -2.77
CA GLU A 76 3.18 -11.45 -1.90
C GLU A 76 3.12 -12.44 -0.74
N SER A 77 4.21 -13.18 -0.59
CA SER A 77 4.40 -14.24 0.39
C SER A 77 4.24 -13.76 1.83
N PHE A 78 4.55 -12.50 2.13
CA PHE A 78 4.27 -11.88 3.43
C PHE A 78 2.83 -12.09 3.88
N ASN A 79 1.86 -12.06 2.97
CA ASN A 79 0.44 -12.26 3.30
C ASN A 79 0.13 -13.65 3.89
N ASN A 80 1.06 -14.61 3.76
CA ASN A 80 0.94 -15.96 4.34
C ASN A 80 1.77 -16.13 5.63
N GLY A 81 2.43 -15.08 6.11
CA GLY A 81 3.25 -15.11 7.33
C GLY A 81 4.64 -15.74 7.18
N ASP A 82 5.10 -15.96 5.94
CA ASP A 82 6.43 -16.48 5.65
C ASP A 82 7.06 -15.70 4.49
N TYR A 83 8.31 -15.27 4.67
CA TYR A 83 9.13 -14.70 3.61
C TYR A 83 10.51 -15.35 3.61
N LEU A 84 10.85 -16.06 2.52
CA LEU A 84 12.13 -16.75 2.37
C LEU A 84 12.50 -17.69 3.53
N GLY A 85 11.50 -18.27 4.22
CA GLY A 85 11.70 -19.12 5.39
C GLY A 85 11.87 -18.36 6.70
N HIS A 86 11.61 -17.06 6.71
CA HIS A 86 11.62 -16.21 7.90
C HIS A 86 10.19 -15.86 8.34
N ASP A 87 9.98 -15.85 9.65
CA ASP A 87 8.76 -15.38 10.27
C ASP A 87 8.64 -13.87 10.09
N VAL A 88 7.55 -13.44 9.42
CA VAL A 88 7.20 -12.04 9.20
C VAL A 88 6.00 -11.60 10.03
N GLY A 89 5.69 -12.33 11.11
CA GLY A 89 4.56 -12.06 12.00
C GLY A 89 4.56 -10.65 12.58
N TRP A 90 5.73 -10.07 12.83
CA TRP A 90 5.81 -8.67 13.27
C TRP A 90 5.17 -7.72 12.25
N TYR A 91 5.48 -7.86 10.96
CA TYR A 91 4.93 -7.02 9.89
C TYR A 91 3.42 -7.20 9.72
N LEU A 92 2.94 -8.45 9.82
CA LEU A 92 1.52 -8.77 9.79
C LEU A 92 0.78 -8.07 10.94
N GLU A 93 1.31 -8.16 12.15
CA GLU A 93 0.72 -7.55 13.33
C GLU A 93 0.80 -6.03 13.28
N HIS A 94 1.91 -5.47 12.80
CA HIS A 94 2.08 -4.04 12.62
C HIS A 94 1.01 -3.46 11.66
N ALA A 95 0.69 -4.18 10.58
CA ALA A 95 -0.41 -3.87 9.66
C ALA A 95 -1.83 -4.16 10.21
N GLY A 96 -1.96 -4.48 11.50
CA GLY A 96 -3.24 -4.72 12.19
C GLY A 96 -3.64 -6.18 12.41
N GLY A 97 -2.74 -7.11 12.06
CA GLY A 97 -2.90 -8.54 12.25
C GLY A 97 -3.62 -9.25 11.09
N PRO A 98 -3.77 -10.58 11.18
CA PRO A 98 -4.40 -11.36 10.12
C PRO A 98 -5.83 -10.89 9.80
N GLY A 99 -6.10 -10.65 8.52
CA GLY A 99 -7.42 -10.23 8.03
C GLY A 99 -7.65 -8.71 7.97
N SER A 100 -6.68 -7.89 8.39
CA SER A 100 -6.80 -6.41 8.35
C SER A 100 -6.08 -5.76 7.18
N HIS A 101 -5.36 -6.52 6.37
CA HIS A 101 -4.49 -5.97 5.33
C HIS A 101 -4.26 -6.96 4.19
N TRP A 102 -3.69 -6.43 3.12
CA TRP A 102 -3.13 -7.20 2.01
C TRP A 102 -1.89 -6.48 1.46
N PHE A 103 -0.70 -7.04 1.67
CA PHE A 103 0.55 -6.53 1.09
C PHE A 103 0.52 -6.65 -0.43
N VAL A 104 0.93 -5.58 -1.10
CA VAL A 104 0.92 -5.47 -2.57
C VAL A 104 2.29 -5.09 -3.14
N HIS A 105 3.22 -4.64 -2.30
CA HIS A 105 4.56 -4.27 -2.71
C HIS A 105 5.51 -4.19 -1.50
N LEU A 106 6.76 -4.58 -1.73
CA LEU A 106 7.89 -4.43 -0.82
C LEU A 106 8.98 -3.69 -1.59
N ASP A 107 9.42 -2.55 -1.10
CA ASP A 107 10.53 -1.82 -1.74
C ASP A 107 11.89 -2.40 -1.30
N HIS A 108 12.95 -1.95 -1.96
CA HIS A 108 14.32 -2.40 -1.65
C HIS A 108 14.93 -1.72 -0.41
N GLY A 109 14.18 -0.82 0.25
CA GLY A 109 14.56 -0.06 1.44
C GLY A 109 13.68 -0.38 2.65
N ASP A 110 13.16 -1.61 2.72
CA ASP A 110 12.34 -2.13 3.82
C ASP A 110 10.98 -1.41 4.00
N GLY A 111 10.50 -0.76 2.94
CA GLY A 111 9.16 -0.19 2.88
C GLY A 111 8.12 -1.25 2.56
N HIS A 112 7.05 -1.27 3.35
CA HIS A 112 5.98 -2.27 3.28
C HIS A 112 4.68 -1.60 2.86
N PHE A 113 4.14 -2.00 1.72
CA PHE A 113 2.97 -1.38 1.11
C PHE A 113 1.80 -2.34 1.13
N TYR A 114 0.69 -1.90 1.71
CA TYR A 114 -0.47 -2.74 1.90
C TYR A 114 -1.77 -1.98 1.66
N VAL A 115 -2.77 -2.71 1.19
CA VAL A 115 -4.15 -2.26 1.23
C VAL A 115 -4.67 -2.60 2.61
N ASP A 116 -5.21 -1.62 3.34
CA ASP A 116 -5.91 -1.95 4.58
C ASP A 116 -7.32 -2.46 4.28
N VAL A 117 -7.71 -3.49 5.02
CA VAL A 117 -8.96 -4.23 4.93
C VAL A 117 -9.69 -4.12 6.26
N ASP A 118 -10.95 -3.68 6.20
CA ASP A 118 -11.81 -3.71 7.38
C ASP A 118 -12.12 -5.17 7.74
N ARG A 119 -11.65 -5.62 8.92
CA ARG A 119 -11.75 -7.01 9.34
C ARG A 119 -13.19 -7.51 9.52
N ASP A 120 -14.10 -6.61 9.90
CA ASP A 120 -15.48 -6.98 10.22
C ASP A 120 -16.34 -7.10 8.96
N THR A 121 -16.08 -6.23 7.98
CA THR A 121 -16.89 -6.12 6.75
C THR A 121 -16.21 -6.71 5.52
N GLY A 122 -14.89 -6.89 5.56
CA GLY A 122 -14.08 -7.27 4.41
C GLY A 122 -13.87 -6.15 3.39
N ALA A 123 -14.22 -4.91 3.72
CA ALA A 123 -14.10 -3.78 2.80
C ALA A 123 -12.63 -3.37 2.62
N TRP A 124 -12.18 -3.30 1.37
CA TRP A 124 -10.86 -2.80 1.01
C TRP A 124 -10.89 -1.27 0.98
N GLY A 125 -9.84 -0.61 1.47
CA GLY A 125 -9.76 0.85 1.49
C GLY A 125 -8.42 1.40 1.01
N PRO A 126 -7.93 2.49 1.61
CA PRO A 126 -6.63 3.09 1.30
C PRO A 126 -5.43 2.14 1.25
N VAL A 127 -4.44 2.55 0.47
CA VAL A 127 -3.09 1.98 0.44
C VAL A 127 -2.21 2.74 1.41
N PHE A 128 -1.54 2.00 2.29
CA PHE A 128 -0.59 2.53 3.26
C PHE A 128 0.82 2.01 2.98
N GLN A 129 1.78 2.76 3.50
CA GLN A 129 3.18 2.38 3.62
C GLN A 129 3.63 2.56 5.07
N PHE A 130 4.48 1.66 5.55
CA PHE A 130 5.31 1.87 6.73
C PHE A 130 6.71 1.31 6.48
N TRP A 131 7.63 1.68 7.36
CA TRP A 131 8.98 1.10 7.46
C TRP A 131 9.13 0.42 8.83
N ASP A 132 10.34 -0.01 9.19
CA ASP A 132 10.70 -0.44 10.55
C ASP A 132 10.75 0.76 11.54
N ALA A 133 9.69 1.57 11.53
CA ALA A 133 9.50 2.80 12.26
C ALA A 133 8.00 3.00 12.56
N THR A 134 7.68 4.03 13.35
CA THR A 134 6.30 4.26 13.85
C THR A 134 5.54 5.29 13.04
N ASP A 135 6.12 5.71 11.93
CA ASP A 135 5.45 6.50 10.91
C ASP A 135 4.77 5.62 9.88
N THR A 136 3.61 6.07 9.45
CA THR A 136 2.89 5.45 8.35
C THR A 136 2.31 6.51 7.44
N ARG A 137 2.29 6.20 6.15
CA ARG A 137 1.80 7.09 5.12
C ARG A 137 0.61 6.48 4.42
N ARG A 138 -0.47 7.23 4.30
CA ARG A 138 -1.54 6.89 3.35
C ARG A 138 -1.12 7.40 1.98
N LEU A 139 -0.88 6.50 1.03
CA LEU A 139 -0.39 6.84 -0.31
C LEU A 139 -1.51 7.09 -1.32
N ALA A 140 -2.64 6.43 -1.13
CA ALA A 140 -3.81 6.54 -2.00
C ALA A 140 -5.08 6.17 -1.25
N LEU A 141 -6.22 6.67 -1.72
CA LEU A 141 -7.53 6.36 -1.12
C LEU A 141 -8.02 4.95 -1.43
N SER A 142 -7.45 4.30 -2.45
CA SER A 142 -7.76 2.93 -2.84
C SER A 142 -6.64 2.30 -3.68
N LEU A 143 -6.62 0.97 -3.78
CA LEU A 143 -5.68 0.26 -4.66
C LEU A 143 -5.78 0.71 -6.13
N PRO A 144 -6.98 0.88 -6.73
CA PRO A 144 -7.08 1.41 -8.10
C PRO A 144 -6.48 2.80 -8.28
N ASP A 145 -6.64 3.70 -7.29
CA ASP A 145 -6.03 5.04 -7.35
C ASP A 145 -4.50 4.96 -7.32
N TRP A 146 -3.95 4.06 -6.50
CA TRP A 146 -2.50 3.84 -6.42
C TRP A 146 -1.92 3.26 -7.72
N LEU A 147 -2.61 2.30 -8.33
CA LEU A 147 -2.20 1.72 -9.62
C LEU A 147 -2.37 2.70 -10.79
N GLN A 148 -3.34 3.61 -10.71
CA GLN A 148 -3.43 4.71 -11.68
C GLN A 148 -2.20 5.61 -11.60
N ARG A 149 -1.76 5.97 -10.38
CA ARG A 149 -0.52 6.73 -10.18
C ARG A 149 0.69 6.00 -10.77
N LEU A 150 0.82 4.69 -10.55
CA LEU A 150 1.89 3.89 -11.17
C LEU A 150 1.88 4.02 -12.70
N SER A 151 0.70 3.85 -13.32
CA SER A 151 0.54 4.02 -14.77
C SER A 151 0.97 5.42 -15.21
N ASP A 152 0.54 6.46 -14.51
CA ASP A 152 0.92 7.84 -14.81
C ASP A 152 2.44 8.05 -14.70
N CYS A 153 3.10 7.48 -13.67
CA CYS A 153 4.56 7.52 -13.51
C CYS A 153 5.29 6.86 -14.69
N VAL A 154 4.83 5.68 -15.14
CA VAL A 154 5.42 4.99 -16.31
C VAL A 154 5.28 5.83 -17.57
N HIS A 155 4.08 6.36 -17.85
CA HIS A 155 3.85 7.20 -19.03
C HIS A 155 4.73 8.45 -19.04
N GLN A 156 4.90 9.09 -17.88
CA GLN A 156 5.76 10.26 -17.75
C GLN A 156 7.25 9.91 -17.92
N ALA A 157 7.71 8.81 -17.33
CA ALA A 157 9.09 8.34 -17.49
C ALA A 157 9.42 8.02 -18.95
N VAL A 158 8.50 7.36 -19.67
CA VAL A 158 8.64 7.11 -21.11
C VAL A 158 8.67 8.42 -21.91
N ALA A 159 7.81 9.38 -21.58
CA ALA A 159 7.78 10.67 -22.27
C ALA A 159 9.07 11.50 -22.05
N GLU A 160 9.70 11.37 -20.88
CA GLU A 160 10.93 12.08 -20.54
C GLU A 160 12.19 11.42 -21.11
N ALA A 161 12.34 10.11 -20.89
CA ALA A 161 13.58 9.38 -21.13
C ALA A 161 13.53 8.43 -22.34
N GLY A 162 12.35 8.21 -22.91
CA GLY A 162 12.12 7.16 -23.91
C GLY A 162 12.22 5.76 -23.32
N THR A 163 12.40 4.77 -24.19
CA THR A 163 12.46 3.34 -23.82
C THR A 163 13.78 2.67 -24.20
N GLU A 164 14.69 3.38 -24.88
CA GLU A 164 15.96 2.83 -25.36
C GLU A 164 17.02 2.74 -24.26
N ASP A 165 17.08 3.75 -23.38
CA ASP A 165 17.98 3.77 -22.23
C ASP A 165 17.24 3.37 -20.95
N VAL A 166 17.42 2.11 -20.55
CA VAL A 166 16.85 1.52 -19.33
C VAL A 166 17.18 2.33 -18.07
N ASN A 167 18.41 2.84 -17.96
CA ASN A 167 18.85 3.53 -16.75
C ASN A 167 18.26 4.94 -16.68
N ALA A 168 18.13 5.62 -17.83
CA ALA A 168 17.46 6.91 -17.91
C ALA A 168 15.95 6.78 -17.59
N PHE A 169 15.28 5.79 -18.21
CA PHE A 169 13.89 5.46 -17.89
C PHE A 169 13.71 5.16 -16.40
N GLY A 170 14.54 4.26 -15.86
CA GLY A 170 14.45 3.85 -14.47
C GLY A 170 14.69 4.99 -13.49
N ALA A 171 15.64 5.87 -13.75
CA ALA A 171 15.84 7.08 -12.94
C ALA A 171 14.59 7.99 -12.97
N ALA A 172 14.04 8.27 -14.16
CA ALA A 172 12.84 9.10 -14.31
C ALA A 172 11.59 8.47 -13.67
N PHE A 173 11.48 7.13 -13.68
CA PHE A 173 10.42 6.40 -13.01
C PHE A 173 10.57 6.44 -11.48
N THR A 174 11.75 6.06 -10.96
CA THR A 174 12.00 5.99 -9.51
C THR A 174 11.89 7.36 -8.84
N ASP A 175 12.32 8.44 -9.50
CA ASP A 175 12.17 9.81 -8.99
C ASP A 175 10.71 10.19 -8.70
N ARG A 176 9.76 9.62 -9.46
CA ARG A 176 8.31 9.88 -9.32
C ARG A 176 7.58 8.84 -8.47
N TRP A 177 8.09 7.62 -8.49
CA TRP A 177 7.49 6.47 -7.82
C TRP A 177 7.95 6.35 -6.36
N GLY A 178 9.25 6.53 -6.10
CA GLY A 178 9.93 6.17 -4.84
C GLY A 178 9.88 7.20 -3.71
N GLU A 179 9.64 8.48 -3.99
CA GLU A 179 9.32 9.48 -2.97
C GLU A 179 7.89 9.98 -3.24
N PRO A 180 7.10 10.40 -2.23
CA PRO A 180 5.72 10.73 -2.48
C PRO A 180 5.65 11.85 -3.53
N ALA A 181 4.74 11.71 -4.52
CA ALA A 181 4.62 12.64 -5.64
C ALA A 181 4.21 14.06 -5.20
N GLU A 182 3.81 14.19 -3.93
CA GLU A 182 3.44 15.41 -3.23
C GLU A 182 4.03 15.33 -1.82
N ASP A 183 4.41 16.47 -1.24
CA ASP A 183 4.80 16.53 0.17
C ASP A 183 3.64 16.00 1.04
N PRO A 184 3.85 14.96 1.85
CA PRO A 184 2.77 14.37 2.63
C PRO A 184 2.24 15.40 3.63
N VAL A 185 0.92 15.45 3.80
CA VAL A 185 0.30 16.32 4.82
C VAL A 185 0.46 15.65 6.18
N PRO A 186 1.17 16.27 7.15
CA PRO A 186 1.31 15.71 8.48
C PRO A 186 -0.04 15.76 9.20
N VAL A 187 -0.44 14.64 9.79
CA VAL A 187 -1.64 14.50 10.61
C VAL A 187 -1.22 14.18 12.04
N GLU A 188 -1.52 15.11 12.94
CA GLU A 188 -1.19 14.97 14.36
C GLU A 188 -2.12 13.93 15.04
N PRO A 189 -1.57 12.87 15.65
CA PRO A 189 -2.38 11.94 16.41
C PRO A 189 -2.92 12.55 17.71
N VAL A 190 -4.07 12.08 18.16
CA VAL A 190 -4.64 12.38 19.46
C VAL A 190 -4.77 11.12 20.30
N ARG A 191 -4.69 11.23 21.62
CA ARG A 191 -4.91 10.10 22.52
C ARG A 191 -6.37 9.67 22.52
N ALA A 192 -6.61 8.37 22.69
CA ALA A 192 -7.95 7.81 22.78
C ALA A 192 -8.75 8.39 23.96
N ALA A 193 -8.09 8.63 25.10
CA ALA A 193 -8.72 9.29 26.24
C ALA A 193 -9.26 10.69 25.88
N ASP A 194 -8.46 11.49 25.17
CA ASP A 194 -8.85 12.83 24.72
C ASP A 194 -9.96 12.76 23.67
N ALA A 195 -9.81 11.89 22.67
CA ALA A 195 -10.80 11.67 21.60
C ALA A 195 -12.18 11.26 22.13
N ARG A 196 -12.25 10.45 23.20
CA ARG A 196 -13.53 10.07 23.82
C ARG A 196 -14.26 11.25 24.46
N SER A 197 -13.51 12.21 25.00
CA SER A 197 -14.08 13.42 25.63
C SER A 197 -14.30 14.57 24.63
N ALA A 198 -13.70 14.48 23.44
CA ALA A 198 -13.82 15.47 22.38
C ALA A 198 -15.26 15.58 21.84
N GLY A 199 -15.56 16.69 21.17
CA GLY A 199 -16.87 16.96 20.57
C GLY A 199 -17.17 16.12 19.31
N ASP A 200 -16.15 15.56 18.67
CA ASP A 200 -16.30 14.82 17.42
C ASP A 200 -16.86 13.40 17.65
N PRO A 201 -18.06 13.08 17.14
CA PRO A 201 -18.66 11.77 17.33
C PRO A 201 -17.88 10.64 16.66
N VAL A 202 -17.21 10.88 15.53
CA VAL A 202 -16.45 9.86 14.79
C VAL A 202 -15.19 9.49 15.57
N LEU A 203 -14.46 10.47 16.10
CA LEU A 203 -13.27 10.20 16.92
C LEU A 203 -13.65 9.55 18.25
N ARG A 204 -14.79 9.93 18.84
CA ARG A 204 -15.29 9.32 20.07
C ARG A 204 -15.63 7.84 19.87
N GLU A 205 -16.29 7.51 18.76
CA GLU A 205 -16.63 6.13 18.42
C GLU A 205 -15.38 5.31 18.06
N ALA A 206 -14.47 5.86 17.25
CA ALA A 206 -13.20 5.21 16.93
C ALA A 206 -12.34 4.91 18.16
N ALA A 207 -12.38 5.77 19.17
CA ALA A 207 -11.68 5.62 20.44
C ALA A 207 -12.41 4.73 21.46
N ALA A 208 -13.63 4.29 21.15
CA ALA A 208 -14.41 3.44 22.03
C ALA A 208 -13.74 2.05 22.14
N GLY A 209 -13.44 1.63 23.37
CA GLY A 209 -12.82 0.32 23.63
C GLY A 209 -11.30 0.26 23.41
N LEU A 210 -10.66 1.35 22.98
CA LEU A 210 -9.20 1.44 22.93
C LEU A 210 -8.60 1.78 24.30
N PRO A 211 -7.39 1.30 24.63
CA PRO A 211 -6.60 1.77 25.76
C PRO A 211 -6.44 3.31 25.77
N ASP A 212 -6.28 3.91 26.95
CA ASP A 212 -6.21 5.37 27.11
C ASP A 212 -5.03 6.01 26.36
N ASP A 213 -3.93 5.27 26.27
CA ASP A 213 -2.67 5.64 25.62
C ASP A 213 -2.62 5.30 24.12
N ALA A 214 -3.64 4.62 23.58
CA ALA A 214 -3.76 4.43 22.14
C ALA A 214 -3.88 5.78 21.42
N LEU A 215 -3.37 5.84 20.19
CA LEU A 215 -3.38 7.04 19.38
C LEU A 215 -4.33 6.89 18.20
N LEU A 216 -4.94 8.00 17.79
CA LEU A 216 -5.84 8.09 16.64
C LEU A 216 -5.43 9.26 15.75
N ALA A 217 -5.38 9.05 14.45
CA ALA A 217 -5.18 10.09 13.45
C ALA A 217 -6.43 10.24 12.60
N ASP A 218 -6.96 11.46 12.54
CA ASP A 218 -8.10 11.81 11.70
C ASP A 218 -7.64 12.11 10.27
N LEU A 219 -7.92 11.20 9.34
CA LEU A 219 -7.52 11.34 7.94
C LEU A 219 -8.60 12.02 7.07
N ARG A 220 -9.78 12.33 7.62
CA ARG A 220 -10.88 12.99 6.88
C ARG A 220 -10.50 14.35 6.30
N PRO A 221 -9.70 15.20 6.97
CA PRO A 221 -9.30 16.51 6.43
C PRO A 221 -8.33 16.41 5.26
N VAL A 222 -7.69 15.25 5.05
CA VAL A 222 -6.68 15.04 4.01
C VAL A 222 -7.27 14.20 2.90
N THR A 223 -7.17 14.65 1.65
CA THR A 223 -7.67 13.93 0.48
C THR A 223 -6.58 13.21 -0.33
N GLY A 224 -5.32 13.62 -0.14
CA GLY A 224 -4.14 13.06 -0.83
C GLY A 224 -3.24 12.25 0.10
N VAL A 225 -1.94 12.38 -0.11
CA VAL A 225 -0.94 11.70 0.73
C VAL A 225 -0.96 12.29 2.13
N ALA A 226 -1.10 11.42 3.13
CA ALA A 226 -1.07 11.80 4.54
C ALA A 226 0.08 11.07 5.23
N GLU A 227 0.76 11.73 6.16
CA GLU A 227 1.77 11.12 7.02
C GLU A 227 1.34 11.24 8.47
N VAL A 228 1.47 10.13 9.19
CA VAL A 228 1.14 10.05 10.61
C VAL A 228 2.36 9.51 11.33
N LEU A 229 2.87 10.27 12.28
CA LEU A 229 3.90 9.80 13.20
C LEU A 229 3.24 9.44 14.53
N PHE A 230 3.06 8.16 14.79
CA PHE A 230 2.63 7.70 16.09
C PHE A 230 3.85 7.66 17.01
N ASP A 231 3.94 8.58 17.97
CA ASP A 231 5.02 8.60 18.98
C ASP A 231 4.83 7.43 19.99
N LEU A 232 4.94 6.21 19.47
CA LEU A 232 4.83 4.93 20.16
C LEU A 232 6.10 4.10 19.92
N PRO A 233 6.33 3.03 20.69
CA PRO A 233 7.32 2.03 20.32
C PRO A 233 6.99 1.39 18.95
N VAL A 234 8.03 0.95 18.24
CA VAL A 234 7.93 0.22 16.95
C VAL A 234 7.01 -1.00 17.05
N SER A 235 6.91 -1.60 18.23
CA SER A 235 5.91 -2.61 18.54
C SER A 235 4.52 -1.99 18.79
N CYS A 236 3.88 -1.53 17.71
CA CYS A 236 2.48 -1.11 17.70
C CYS A 236 1.71 -1.84 16.60
N ARG A 237 0.38 -1.82 16.68
CA ARG A 237 -0.53 -2.34 15.65
C ARG A 237 -1.41 -1.23 15.13
N TYR A 238 -1.49 -1.11 13.81
CA TYR A 238 -2.41 -0.21 13.16
C TYR A 238 -3.80 -0.83 13.01
N ALA A 239 -4.85 -0.03 13.02
CA ALA A 239 -6.17 -0.46 12.63
C ALA A 239 -6.96 0.71 12.07
N ARG A 240 -7.84 0.44 11.10
CA ARG A 240 -8.78 1.44 10.60
C ARG A 240 -10.11 1.40 11.33
N ARG A 241 -10.70 2.57 11.46
CA ARG A 241 -12.08 2.79 11.88
C ARG A 241 -12.80 3.65 10.84
N HIS A 242 -14.12 3.51 10.76
CA HIS A 242 -14.98 4.30 9.89
C HIS A 242 -14.55 4.29 8.41
N GLY A 243 -14.34 3.11 7.83
CA GLY A 243 -13.98 2.98 6.41
C GLY A 243 -12.62 3.58 6.05
N GLY A 244 -11.70 3.65 7.02
CA GLY A 244 -10.35 4.19 6.83
C GLY A 244 -10.24 5.71 6.97
N ALA A 245 -11.29 6.36 7.47
CA ALA A 245 -11.29 7.77 7.81
C ALA A 245 -10.48 8.08 9.06
N VAL A 246 -10.33 7.11 9.97
CA VAL A 246 -9.54 7.22 11.19
C VAL A 246 -8.59 6.04 11.27
N LEU A 247 -7.30 6.34 11.45
CA LEU A 247 -6.26 5.34 11.70
C LEU A 247 -5.98 5.33 13.20
N THR A 248 -5.84 4.14 13.77
CA THR A 248 -5.55 3.97 15.19
C THR A 248 -4.27 3.17 15.35
N ALA A 249 -3.46 3.51 16.35
CA ALA A 249 -2.26 2.76 16.72
C ALA A 249 -2.34 2.39 18.21
N VAL A 250 -2.09 1.11 18.50
CA VAL A 250 -2.09 0.56 19.86
C VAL A 250 -0.75 -0.11 20.10
N GLN A 251 -0.10 0.16 21.23
CA GLN A 251 1.12 -0.56 21.61
C GLN A 251 0.80 -2.06 21.72
N TRP A 252 1.71 -2.89 21.21
CA TRP A 252 1.62 -4.34 21.29
C TRP A 252 2.89 -4.90 21.91
N ASP A 253 2.71 -5.70 22.96
CA ASP A 253 3.81 -6.25 23.74
C ASP A 253 4.25 -7.67 23.31
N GLY A 254 3.79 -8.16 22.15
CA GLY A 254 4.38 -9.34 21.51
C GLY A 254 3.92 -10.72 22.03
N GLU A 255 2.76 -10.83 22.69
CA GLU A 255 2.17 -12.15 23.04
C GLU A 255 1.56 -12.88 21.84
#